data_AF-A0A1T4QYT2-F1
#
_entry.id   AF-A0A1T4QYT2-F1
#
_cell.length_a   1.000
_cell.length_b   1.000
_cell.length_c   1.000
_cell.angle_alpha   90.00
_cell.angle_beta   90.00
_cell.angle_gamma   90.00
#
_symmetry.space_group_name_H-M   'P 1'
#
loop_
_entity.id
_entity.type
_entity.pdbx_description
1 polymer ?
#
loop_
_entity_poly.entity_id
_entity_poly.type
_entity_poly.pdbx_seq_one_letter_code
_entity_poly.pdbx_strand_id
1 'polypeptide(L)'
;MFIKNLFYFSIFIILYSPSIYGKTYFGVIYLYFLLFIILLTNNIYINKIIKLFIIYTFFILVIDITLLYSSQSNIIAILEIIIYSFIPLISFYIGYYMKQFNREKIFKSIFYVGFIQSLIGILQMLFMNFRKFTFKLFGNFDKYSRLFSERRFGRAIGSVGNPNYYAIFIVIYIVFLINFFHKIKISKYIKILSLIISIYSLVFAQSNTGYLLMVVSLLFMLVLTFSHKFKIKNSILSIVPIINFENFKYFFSRIDIDRIKSIGERVHIWKELYNELIIPYNYHFIIGYGSIFMEKYTTDNYYLKIFLEYGIIGLILFVFLNLILVLKATKIKTFNEKKFVMILMFLILIANIVSEPLLNVKLSPYIYLLYGLFI
;
A
#
# COMPACT_ATOMS: atom_id res chain seq x y z
N MET A 1 18.75 -15.46 -18.23
CA MET A 1 17.29 -15.71 -18.10
C MET A 1 16.85 -15.84 -16.63
N PHE A 2 17.58 -16.61 -15.81
CA PHE A 2 17.29 -16.83 -14.38
C PHE A 2 17.15 -15.54 -13.55
N ILE A 3 18.11 -14.61 -13.65
CA ILE A 3 18.11 -13.36 -12.88
C ILE A 3 16.81 -12.55 -13.08
N LYS A 4 16.34 -12.40 -14.33
CA LYS A 4 15.10 -11.66 -14.63
C LYS A 4 13.86 -12.30 -13.98
N ASN A 5 13.83 -13.63 -13.85
CA ASN A 5 12.73 -14.34 -13.20
C ASN A 5 12.66 -14.07 -11.69
N LEU A 6 13.82 -13.88 -11.02
CA LEU A 6 13.85 -13.47 -9.60
C LEU A 6 13.14 -12.12 -9.41
N PHE A 7 13.39 -11.15 -10.29
CA PHE A 7 12.70 -9.87 -10.23
C PHE A 7 11.19 -9.98 -10.48
N TYR A 8 10.74 -10.83 -11.40
CA TYR A 8 9.30 -11.08 -11.56
C TYR A 8 8.69 -11.74 -10.32
N PHE A 9 9.45 -12.61 -9.65
CA PHE A 9 9.03 -13.28 -8.42
C PHE A 9 8.98 -12.34 -7.21
N SER A 10 9.71 -11.22 -7.24
CA SER A 10 9.65 -10.18 -6.19
C SER A 10 8.24 -9.65 -5.95
N ILE A 11 7.47 -9.44 -7.02
CA ILE A 11 6.07 -8.97 -6.97
C ILE A 11 5.21 -9.95 -6.15
N PHE A 12 5.52 -11.24 -6.22
CA PHE A 12 4.86 -12.28 -5.45
C PHE A 12 5.38 -12.32 -4.00
N ILE A 13 6.70 -12.48 -3.80
CA ILE A 13 7.27 -12.65 -2.45
C ILE A 13 6.92 -11.49 -1.50
N ILE A 14 6.94 -10.24 -1.97
CA ILE A 14 6.65 -9.07 -1.14
C ILE A 14 5.28 -9.23 -0.45
N LEU A 15 4.27 -9.73 -1.18
CA LEU A 15 2.90 -9.84 -0.68
C LEU A 15 2.61 -11.19 0.00
N TYR A 16 3.29 -12.26 -0.40
CA TYR A 16 3.04 -13.63 0.10
C TYR A 16 4.04 -14.13 1.12
N SER A 17 4.94 -13.27 1.60
CA SER A 17 5.85 -13.63 2.69
C SER A 17 5.07 -14.00 3.96
N PRO A 18 5.31 -15.18 4.56
CA PRO A 18 4.69 -15.55 5.83
C PRO A 18 5.22 -14.65 6.96
N SER A 19 4.39 -14.37 7.95
CA SER A 19 4.81 -13.74 9.19
C SER A 19 5.40 -14.80 10.12
N ILE A 20 6.67 -14.66 10.48
CA ILE A 20 7.36 -15.49 11.46
C ILE A 20 7.40 -14.69 12.76
N TYR A 21 6.78 -15.20 13.83
CA TYR A 21 6.59 -14.48 15.10
C TYR A 21 5.96 -13.08 14.93
N GLY A 22 4.99 -12.95 14.02
CA GLY A 22 4.28 -11.69 13.76
C GLY A 22 5.03 -10.68 12.89
N LYS A 23 6.29 -10.94 12.50
CA LYS A 23 7.10 -10.06 11.64
C LYS A 23 7.34 -10.69 10.26
N THR A 24 7.42 -9.88 9.20
CA THR A 24 7.47 -10.35 7.79
C THR A 24 8.87 -10.22 7.19
N TYR A 25 9.83 -10.94 7.75
CA TYR A 25 11.24 -10.82 7.38
C TYR A 25 11.56 -11.28 5.95
N PHE A 26 10.88 -12.32 5.46
CA PHE A 26 11.27 -12.95 4.19
C PHE A 26 11.14 -12.01 2.99
N GLY A 27 10.08 -11.18 2.96
CA GLY A 27 9.90 -10.18 1.91
C GLY A 27 11.01 -9.13 1.91
N VAL A 28 11.42 -8.68 3.11
CA VAL A 28 12.48 -7.70 3.30
C VAL A 28 13.83 -8.27 2.88
N ILE A 29 14.20 -9.46 3.38
CA ILE A 29 15.45 -10.15 3.02
C ILE A 29 15.54 -10.34 1.50
N TYR A 30 14.44 -10.72 0.86
CA TYR A 30 14.41 -10.89 -0.60
C TYR A 30 14.66 -9.60 -1.37
N LEU A 31 14.12 -8.47 -0.90
CA LEU A 31 14.40 -7.15 -1.49
C LEU A 31 15.88 -6.78 -1.38
N TYR A 32 16.50 -6.98 -0.22
CA TYR A 32 17.94 -6.75 -0.04
C TYR A 32 18.79 -7.68 -0.91
N PHE A 33 18.40 -8.95 -1.04
CA PHE A 33 19.06 -9.89 -1.94
C PHE A 33 19.00 -9.44 -3.41
N LEU A 34 17.85 -8.94 -3.86
CA LEU A 34 17.73 -8.38 -5.20
C LEU A 34 18.55 -7.10 -5.39
N LEU A 35 18.60 -6.22 -4.39
CA LEU A 35 19.48 -5.06 -4.42
C LEU A 35 20.94 -5.50 -4.59
N PHE A 36 21.40 -6.47 -3.80
CA PHE A 36 22.75 -7.00 -3.89
C PHE A 36 23.05 -7.56 -5.29
N ILE A 37 22.11 -8.28 -5.92
CA ILE A 37 22.25 -8.72 -7.31
C ILE A 37 22.38 -7.54 -8.27
N ILE A 38 21.59 -6.47 -8.11
CA ILE A 38 21.71 -5.27 -8.96
C ILE A 38 23.11 -4.67 -8.81
N LEU A 39 23.61 -4.54 -7.57
CA LEU A 39 24.93 -3.98 -7.28
C LEU A 39 26.07 -4.79 -7.91
N LEU A 40 25.95 -6.13 -7.93
CA LEU A 40 26.96 -7.00 -8.55
C LEU A 40 26.91 -7.00 -10.09
N THR A 41 25.72 -6.84 -10.68
CA THR A 41 25.54 -7.06 -12.12
C THR A 41 25.61 -5.79 -12.95
N ASN A 42 25.28 -4.63 -12.38
CA ASN A 42 25.14 -3.39 -13.13
C ASN A 42 25.79 -2.19 -12.40
N ASN A 43 26.26 -1.22 -13.17
CA ASN A 43 26.61 0.09 -12.64
C ASN A 43 25.36 0.77 -12.06
N ILE A 44 25.47 1.25 -10.82
CA ILE A 44 24.38 1.91 -10.10
C ILE A 44 23.99 3.20 -10.83
N TYR A 45 22.77 3.26 -11.36
CA TYR A 45 22.26 4.49 -11.97
C TYR A 45 21.40 5.26 -10.97
N ILE A 46 21.97 6.31 -10.39
CA ILE A 46 21.29 7.15 -9.39
C ILE A 46 20.69 8.39 -10.07
N ASN A 47 19.40 8.31 -10.40
CA ASN A 47 18.66 9.46 -10.93
C ASN A 47 18.27 10.46 -9.83
N LYS A 48 17.77 11.65 -10.21
CA LYS A 48 17.37 12.71 -9.26
C LYS A 48 16.31 12.26 -8.23
N ILE A 49 15.39 11.37 -8.60
CA ILE A 49 14.35 10.86 -7.69
C ILE A 49 14.97 9.92 -6.66
N ILE A 50 15.85 9.02 -7.10
CA ILE A 50 16.58 8.11 -6.21
C ILE A 50 17.43 8.92 -5.22
N LYS A 51 18.11 9.98 -5.67
CA LYS A 51 18.83 10.90 -4.76
C LYS A 51 17.93 11.49 -3.68
N LEU A 52 16.70 11.87 -4.02
CA LEU A 52 15.74 12.41 -3.05
C LEU A 52 15.27 11.36 -2.04
N PHE A 53 15.00 10.13 -2.49
CA PHE A 53 14.73 9.01 -1.57
C PHE A 53 15.91 8.77 -0.63
N ILE A 54 17.15 8.80 -1.15
CA ILE A 54 18.36 8.66 -0.34
C ILE A 54 18.41 9.76 0.73
N ILE A 55 18.22 11.03 0.35
CA ILE A 55 18.21 12.16 1.31
C ILE A 55 17.14 11.98 2.38
N TYR A 56 15.91 11.62 1.97
CA TYR A 56 14.79 11.39 2.89
C TYR A 56 15.06 10.23 3.86
N THR A 57 15.55 9.10 3.35
CA THR A 57 15.91 7.94 4.18
C THR A 57 17.05 8.27 5.15
N PHE A 58 18.10 8.97 4.70
CA PHE A 58 19.19 9.39 5.60
C PHE A 58 18.71 10.34 6.68
N PHE A 59 17.82 11.28 6.35
CA PHE A 59 17.23 12.19 7.33
C PHE A 59 16.49 11.43 8.45
N ILE A 60 15.61 10.49 8.08
CA ILE A 60 14.91 9.61 9.03
C ILE A 60 15.90 8.85 9.91
N LEU A 61 16.92 8.23 9.29
CA LEU A 61 17.93 7.45 10.01
C LEU A 61 18.71 8.27 11.02
N VAL A 62 19.09 9.50 10.66
CA VAL A 62 19.82 10.38 11.58
C VAL A 62 18.95 10.68 12.79
N ILE A 63 17.68 11.05 12.59
CA ILE A 63 16.75 11.31 13.70
C ILE A 63 16.60 10.07 14.59
N ASP A 64 16.27 8.93 14.00
CA ASP A 64 16.06 7.71 14.79
C ASP A 64 17.34 7.31 15.54
N ILE A 65 18.51 7.31 14.90
CA ILE A 65 19.77 6.91 15.56
C ILE A 65 20.12 7.89 16.70
N THR A 66 19.95 9.20 16.50
CA THR A 66 20.24 10.18 17.56
C THR A 66 19.34 9.99 18.78
N LEU A 67 18.05 9.71 18.57
CA LEU A 67 17.09 9.49 19.64
C LEU A 67 17.23 8.10 20.27
N LEU A 68 17.70 7.12 19.50
CA LEU A 68 17.98 5.78 20.01
C LEU A 68 19.18 5.74 20.95
N TYR A 69 20.20 6.52 20.64
CA TYR A 69 21.34 6.72 21.52
C TYR A 69 20.88 7.33 22.86
N SER A 70 19.93 8.27 22.83
CA SER A 70 19.39 8.89 24.04
C SER A 70 18.53 7.97 24.91
N SER A 71 17.90 6.95 24.31
CA SER A 71 16.91 6.08 24.97
C SER A 71 17.47 4.73 25.44
N GLN A 72 18.79 4.53 25.41
CA GLN A 72 19.47 3.28 25.81
C GLN A 72 18.89 2.02 25.13
N SER A 73 18.48 2.18 23.88
CA SER A 73 17.86 1.10 23.11
C SER A 73 18.86 -0.03 22.76
N ASN A 74 18.32 -1.24 22.57
CA ASN A 74 19.11 -2.40 22.15
C ASN A 74 19.62 -2.22 20.71
N ILE A 75 20.86 -2.65 20.43
CA ILE A 75 21.48 -2.68 19.09
C ILE A 75 20.55 -3.35 18.06
N ILE A 76 19.80 -4.36 18.45
CA ILE A 76 18.83 -5.04 17.57
C ILE A 76 17.77 -4.05 17.06
N ALA A 77 17.26 -3.18 17.92
CA ALA A 77 16.24 -2.19 17.54
C ALA A 77 16.80 -1.14 16.56
N ILE A 78 18.06 -0.74 16.76
CA ILE A 78 18.78 0.15 15.84
C ILE A 78 18.93 -0.50 14.46
N LEU A 79 19.34 -1.77 14.41
CA LEU A 79 19.46 -2.51 13.15
C LEU A 79 18.11 -2.68 12.45
N GLU A 80 17.04 -2.96 13.20
CA GLU A 80 15.69 -3.05 12.63
C GLU A 80 15.30 -1.73 11.97
N ILE A 81 15.45 -0.60 12.65
CA ILE A 81 15.15 0.71 12.07
C ILE A 81 15.95 0.97 10.80
N ILE A 82 17.26 0.68 10.82
CA ILE A 82 18.11 0.84 9.63
C ILE A 82 17.53 0.01 8.48
N ILE A 83 17.25 -1.27 8.72
CA ILE A 83 16.76 -2.18 7.68
C ILE A 83 15.40 -1.71 7.13
N TYR A 84 14.46 -1.33 8.00
CA TYR A 84 13.10 -0.98 7.60
C TYR A 84 13.01 0.40 6.91
N SER A 85 13.81 1.38 7.34
CA SER A 85 13.83 2.74 6.75
C SER A 85 14.32 2.77 5.30
N PHE A 86 15.15 1.80 4.89
CA PHE A 86 15.62 1.66 3.51
C PHE A 86 14.62 0.95 2.58
N ILE A 87 13.60 0.27 3.10
CA ILE A 87 12.67 -0.53 2.27
C ILE A 87 12.02 0.28 1.15
N PRO A 88 11.41 1.46 1.39
CA PRO A 88 10.81 2.27 0.33
C PRO A 88 11.78 2.59 -0.82
N LEU A 89 13.01 3.01 -0.48
CA LEU A 89 14.06 3.32 -1.44
C LEU A 89 14.47 2.07 -2.24
N ILE A 90 14.71 0.95 -1.56
CA ILE A 90 15.12 -0.30 -2.20
C ILE A 90 14.04 -0.80 -3.15
N SER A 91 12.79 -0.83 -2.70
CA SER A 91 11.66 -1.25 -3.55
C SER A 91 11.47 -0.34 -4.75
N PHE A 92 11.57 0.98 -4.57
CA PHE A 92 11.53 1.93 -5.68
C PHE A 92 12.68 1.67 -6.68
N TYR A 93 13.89 1.46 -6.19
CA TYR A 93 15.06 1.20 -7.04
C TYR A 93 14.95 -0.11 -7.81
N ILE A 94 14.48 -1.18 -7.17
CA ILE A 94 14.19 -2.47 -7.82
C ILE A 94 13.12 -2.30 -8.90
N GLY A 95 12.02 -1.60 -8.59
CA GLY A 95 10.98 -1.29 -9.56
C GLY A 95 11.53 -0.51 -10.76
N TYR A 96 12.37 0.50 -10.50
CA TYR A 96 13.04 1.28 -11.54
C TYR A 96 13.95 0.42 -12.41
N TYR A 97 14.72 -0.48 -11.81
CA TYR A 97 15.54 -1.45 -12.53
C TYR A 97 14.72 -2.38 -13.42
N MET A 98 13.53 -2.80 -12.97
CA MET A 98 12.63 -3.68 -13.72
C MET A 98 12.06 -3.05 -15.00
N LYS A 99 12.18 -1.72 -15.20
CA LYS A 99 11.71 -1.04 -16.42
C LYS A 99 12.33 -1.57 -17.71
N GLN A 100 13.57 -2.04 -17.65
CA GLN A 100 14.30 -2.59 -18.79
C GLN A 100 13.82 -4.01 -19.16
N PHE A 101 12.94 -4.62 -18.35
CA PHE A 101 12.44 -5.97 -18.59
C PHE A 101 11.20 -5.98 -19.47
N ASN A 102 10.82 -7.17 -19.93
CA ASN A 102 9.65 -7.35 -20.78
C ASN A 102 8.37 -6.93 -20.03
N ARG A 103 7.75 -5.83 -20.48
CA ARG A 103 6.53 -5.25 -19.89
C ARG A 103 5.35 -6.22 -19.85
N GLU A 104 5.21 -7.08 -20.86
CA GLU A 104 4.14 -8.08 -20.88
C GLU A 104 4.26 -9.05 -19.71
N LYS A 105 5.47 -9.53 -19.44
CA LYS A 105 5.73 -10.43 -18.29
C LYS A 105 5.44 -9.73 -16.98
N ILE A 106 5.83 -8.47 -16.83
CA ILE A 106 5.54 -7.67 -15.62
C ILE A 106 4.03 -7.54 -15.40
N PHE A 107 3.27 -7.18 -16.44
CA PHE A 107 1.81 -7.07 -16.33
C PHE A 107 1.15 -8.40 -15.99
N LYS A 108 1.65 -9.51 -16.56
CA LYS A 108 1.20 -10.86 -16.18
C LYS A 108 1.52 -11.17 -14.72
N SER A 109 2.71 -10.85 -14.23
CA SER A 109 3.07 -11.04 -12.82
C SER A 109 2.17 -10.25 -11.87
N ILE A 110 1.93 -8.96 -12.15
CA ILE A 110 0.98 -8.13 -11.36
C ILE A 110 -0.43 -8.73 -11.42
N PHE A 111 -0.88 -9.16 -12.60
CA PHE A 111 -2.17 -9.83 -12.78
C PHE A 111 -2.30 -11.09 -11.92
N TYR A 112 -1.35 -12.03 -12.02
CA TYR A 112 -1.42 -13.28 -11.26
C TYR A 112 -1.40 -13.05 -9.75
N VAL A 113 -0.54 -12.14 -9.28
CA VAL A 113 -0.47 -11.78 -7.87
C VAL A 113 -1.79 -11.18 -7.39
N GLY A 114 -2.36 -10.21 -8.11
CA GLY A 114 -3.66 -9.65 -7.74
C GLY A 114 -4.80 -10.67 -7.79
N PHE A 115 -4.84 -11.52 -8.83
CA PHE A 115 -5.84 -12.56 -8.99
C PHE A 115 -5.82 -13.58 -7.83
N ILE A 116 -4.63 -14.12 -7.52
CA ILE A 116 -4.46 -15.05 -6.40
C ILE A 116 -4.87 -14.36 -5.10
N GLN A 117 -4.53 -13.09 -4.92
CA GLN A 117 -4.82 -12.35 -3.70
C GLN A 117 -6.31 -12.10 -3.49
N SER A 118 -7.05 -11.81 -4.57
CA SER A 118 -8.52 -11.74 -4.56
C SER A 118 -9.14 -13.10 -4.26
N LEU A 119 -8.61 -14.17 -4.86
CA LEU A 119 -9.08 -15.54 -4.65
C LEU A 119 -8.88 -15.99 -3.19
N ILE A 120 -7.74 -15.70 -2.58
CA ILE A 120 -7.50 -15.95 -1.15
C ILE A 120 -8.55 -15.24 -0.28
N GLY A 121 -8.91 -13.99 -0.61
CA GLY A 121 -9.94 -13.27 0.16
C GLY A 121 -11.32 -13.94 0.09
N ILE A 122 -11.71 -14.44 -1.09
CA ILE A 122 -12.96 -15.21 -1.24
C ILE A 122 -12.87 -16.52 -0.47
N LEU A 123 -11.78 -17.28 -0.63
CA LEU A 123 -11.59 -18.55 0.08
C LEU A 123 -11.58 -18.38 1.60
N GLN A 124 -11.02 -17.28 2.12
CA GLN A 124 -11.10 -16.94 3.54
C GLN A 124 -12.55 -16.81 4.01
N MET A 125 -13.45 -16.32 3.17
CA MET A 125 -14.86 -16.19 3.52
C MET A 125 -15.61 -17.51 3.45
N LEU A 126 -15.33 -18.32 2.45
CA LEU A 126 -16.01 -19.59 2.20
C LEU A 126 -15.58 -20.71 3.16
N PHE A 127 -14.29 -20.76 3.54
CA PHE A 127 -13.73 -21.90 4.28
C PHE A 127 -13.10 -21.46 5.59
N MET A 128 -13.70 -21.86 6.72
CA MET A 128 -13.22 -21.49 8.07
C MET A 128 -11.80 -22.00 8.36
N ASN A 129 -11.47 -23.22 7.94
CA ASN A 129 -10.13 -23.78 8.13
C ASN A 129 -9.08 -23.01 7.33
N PHE A 130 -9.40 -22.62 6.08
CA PHE A 130 -8.52 -21.80 5.26
C PHE A 130 -8.33 -20.39 5.86
N ARG A 131 -9.39 -19.81 6.43
CA ARG A 131 -9.31 -18.54 7.18
C ARG A 131 -8.35 -18.64 8.35
N LYS A 132 -8.52 -19.63 9.23
CA LYS A 132 -7.63 -19.85 10.39
C LYS A 132 -6.18 -20.03 9.95
N PHE A 133 -5.96 -20.85 8.92
CA PHE A 133 -4.63 -21.09 8.35
C PHE A 133 -3.98 -19.80 7.83
N THR A 134 -4.68 -19.05 6.99
CA THR A 134 -4.15 -17.81 6.42
C THR A 134 -3.98 -16.71 7.46
N PHE A 135 -4.83 -16.64 8.49
CA PHE A 135 -4.64 -15.71 9.60
C PHE A 135 -3.39 -16.04 10.41
N LYS A 136 -3.12 -17.33 10.66
CA LYS A 136 -1.90 -17.78 11.34
C LYS A 136 -0.65 -17.45 10.51
N LEU A 137 -0.72 -17.58 9.19
CA LEU A 137 0.42 -17.34 8.31
C LEU A 137 0.69 -15.87 8.00
N PHE A 138 -0.35 -15.04 7.93
CA PHE A 138 -0.22 -13.70 7.33
C PHE A 138 -0.73 -12.57 8.21
N GLY A 139 -1.55 -12.85 9.23
CA GLY A 139 -2.17 -11.84 10.07
C GLY A 139 -1.83 -12.01 11.54
N ASN A 140 -2.34 -11.09 12.37
CA ASN A 140 -2.32 -11.26 13.81
C ASN A 140 -3.46 -12.19 14.22
N PHE A 141 -3.16 -13.49 14.34
CA PHE A 141 -4.15 -14.52 14.64
C PHE A 141 -4.92 -14.21 15.93
N ASP A 142 -4.27 -13.75 16.99
CA ASP A 142 -4.92 -13.53 18.29
C ASP A 142 -5.90 -12.35 18.23
N LYS A 143 -5.50 -11.25 17.58
CA LYS A 143 -6.39 -10.09 17.37
C LYS A 143 -7.61 -10.48 16.54
N TYR A 144 -7.41 -11.21 15.44
CA TYR A 144 -8.47 -11.45 14.47
C TYR A 144 -9.30 -12.69 14.76
N SER A 145 -8.77 -13.71 15.43
CA SER A 145 -9.54 -14.89 15.84
C SER A 145 -10.63 -14.50 16.85
N ARG A 146 -10.31 -13.66 17.84
CA ARG A 146 -11.26 -13.16 18.86
C ARG A 146 -12.28 -12.19 18.26
N LEU A 147 -11.83 -11.19 17.49
CA LEU A 147 -12.72 -10.18 16.90
C LEU A 147 -13.65 -10.74 15.81
N PHE A 148 -13.30 -11.88 15.21
CA PHE A 148 -14.10 -12.49 14.12
C PHE A 148 -14.81 -13.78 14.52
N SER A 149 -14.59 -14.33 15.71
CA SER A 149 -15.45 -15.39 16.26
C SER A 149 -16.85 -14.86 16.59
N GLU A 150 -16.96 -13.58 16.92
CA GLU A 150 -18.23 -12.93 17.29
C GLU A 150 -19.10 -12.56 16.08
N ARG A 151 -18.57 -12.62 14.85
CA ARG A 151 -19.29 -12.20 13.64
C ARG A 151 -19.73 -13.42 12.82
N ARG A 152 -21.02 -13.48 12.45
CA ARG A 152 -21.58 -14.49 11.52
C ARG A 152 -20.79 -14.61 10.22
N PHE A 153 -20.23 -13.50 9.74
CA PHE A 153 -19.34 -13.46 8.58
C PHE A 153 -18.03 -12.77 8.99
N GLY A 154 -16.90 -13.46 8.85
CA GLY A 154 -15.57 -12.90 9.13
C GLY A 154 -15.20 -11.75 8.18
N ARG A 155 -13.92 -11.35 8.17
CA ARG A 155 -13.39 -10.38 7.21
C ARG A 155 -12.29 -11.02 6.37
N ALA A 156 -12.26 -10.67 5.08
CA ALA A 156 -11.13 -10.99 4.23
C ALA A 156 -9.93 -10.08 4.57
N ILE A 157 -8.77 -10.68 4.78
CA ILE A 157 -7.50 -9.96 5.03
C ILE A 157 -6.42 -10.29 3.98
N GLY A 158 -6.68 -11.27 3.12
CA GLY A 158 -5.74 -11.80 2.14
C GLY A 158 -4.44 -12.30 2.78
N SER A 159 -3.35 -12.21 2.04
CA SER A 159 -1.99 -12.36 2.58
C SER A 159 -1.39 -11.06 3.12
N VAL A 160 -2.05 -9.90 2.97
CA VAL A 160 -1.57 -8.62 3.54
C VAL A 160 -1.70 -8.61 5.06
N GLY A 161 -2.68 -9.37 5.60
CA GLY A 161 -2.79 -9.60 7.05
C GLY A 161 -3.63 -8.57 7.79
N ASN A 162 -4.17 -7.57 7.11
CA ASN A 162 -5.05 -6.55 7.68
C ASN A 162 -6.15 -6.20 6.66
N PRO A 163 -7.43 -6.14 7.07
CA PRO A 163 -8.54 -5.90 6.15
C PRO A 163 -8.49 -4.53 5.46
N ASN A 164 -7.95 -3.48 6.11
CA ASN A 164 -7.83 -2.15 5.51
C ASN A 164 -6.74 -2.12 4.45
N TYR A 165 -5.56 -2.63 4.76
CA TYR A 165 -4.44 -2.70 3.80
C TYR A 165 -4.75 -3.65 2.64
N TYR A 166 -5.45 -4.75 2.92
CA TYR A 166 -5.96 -5.66 1.90
C TYR A 166 -6.94 -4.95 0.96
N ALA A 167 -7.90 -4.21 1.50
CA ALA A 167 -8.85 -3.46 0.68
C ALA A 167 -8.14 -2.43 -0.22
N ILE A 168 -7.16 -1.70 0.32
CA ILE A 168 -6.32 -0.76 -0.46
C ILE A 168 -5.60 -1.49 -1.60
N PHE A 169 -4.97 -2.64 -1.32
CA PHE A 169 -4.34 -3.47 -2.35
C PHE A 169 -5.34 -3.87 -3.44
N ILE A 170 -6.53 -4.34 -3.07
CA ILE A 170 -7.56 -4.76 -4.02
C ILE A 170 -8.05 -3.59 -4.88
N VAL A 171 -8.20 -2.39 -4.32
CA VAL A 171 -8.53 -1.18 -5.10
C VAL A 171 -7.42 -0.87 -6.11
N ILE A 172 -6.15 -0.89 -5.68
CA ILE A 172 -5.00 -0.71 -6.58
C ILE A 172 -5.04 -1.74 -7.71
N TYR A 173 -5.34 -2.99 -7.40
CA TYR A 173 -5.44 -4.06 -8.38
C TYR A 173 -6.61 -3.88 -9.36
N ILE A 174 -7.78 -3.45 -8.88
CA ILE A 174 -8.93 -3.13 -9.75
C ILE A 174 -8.58 -1.98 -10.70
N VAL A 175 -7.96 -0.91 -10.18
CA VAL A 175 -7.50 0.21 -11.00
C VAL A 175 -6.46 -0.24 -12.03
N PHE A 176 -5.55 -1.16 -11.66
CA PHE A 176 -4.61 -1.78 -12.58
C PHE A 176 -5.33 -2.55 -13.70
N LEU A 177 -6.28 -3.43 -13.35
CA LEU A 177 -7.06 -4.19 -14.33
C LEU A 177 -7.78 -3.28 -15.32
N ILE A 178 -8.41 -2.21 -14.85
CA ILE A 178 -9.14 -1.26 -15.70
C ILE A 178 -8.19 -0.55 -16.67
N ASN A 179 -7.03 -0.05 -16.20
CA ASN A 179 -6.09 0.71 -17.04
C ASN A 179 -5.28 -0.17 -18.02
N PHE A 180 -5.03 -1.42 -17.66
CA PHE A 180 -4.18 -2.34 -18.42
C PHE A 180 -4.90 -3.53 -19.04
N PHE A 181 -6.24 -3.55 -19.02
CA PHE A 181 -7.07 -4.65 -19.51
C PHE A 181 -6.64 -5.19 -20.88
N HIS A 182 -6.38 -4.29 -21.84
CA HIS A 182 -6.01 -4.65 -23.22
C HIS A 182 -4.53 -5.03 -23.38
N LYS A 183 -3.64 -4.59 -22.46
CA LYS A 183 -2.20 -4.88 -22.52
C LYS A 183 -1.84 -6.25 -21.93
N ILE A 184 -2.71 -6.80 -21.07
CA ILE A 184 -2.50 -8.12 -20.46
C ILE A 184 -2.91 -9.21 -21.47
N LYS A 185 -1.92 -9.93 -22.01
CA LYS A 185 -2.11 -11.08 -22.92
C LYS A 185 -2.60 -12.33 -22.18
N ILE A 186 -3.82 -12.24 -21.65
CA ILE A 186 -4.61 -13.29 -21.00
C ILE A 186 -6.01 -13.22 -21.59
N SER A 187 -6.74 -14.34 -21.61
CA SER A 187 -8.09 -14.40 -22.18
C SER A 187 -9.01 -13.34 -21.55
N LYS A 188 -9.89 -12.75 -22.36
CA LYS A 188 -10.85 -11.73 -21.92
C LYS A 188 -11.71 -12.23 -20.76
N TYR A 189 -12.15 -13.47 -20.82
CA TYR A 189 -12.97 -14.12 -19.79
C TYR A 189 -12.25 -14.19 -18.43
N ILE A 190 -10.98 -14.60 -18.40
CA ILE A 190 -10.19 -14.67 -17.16
C ILE A 190 -10.00 -13.26 -16.56
N LYS A 191 -9.81 -12.24 -17.38
CA LYS A 191 -9.68 -10.85 -16.90
C LYS A 191 -10.99 -10.33 -16.30
N ILE A 192 -12.13 -10.62 -16.92
CA ILE A 192 -13.46 -10.28 -16.38
C ILE A 192 -13.71 -11.02 -15.07
N LEU A 193 -13.44 -12.32 -15.04
CA LEU A 193 -13.55 -13.13 -13.82
C LEU A 193 -12.67 -12.58 -12.69
N SER A 194 -11.43 -12.19 -13.00
CA SER A 194 -10.54 -11.55 -12.03
C SER A 194 -11.11 -10.24 -11.48
N LEU A 195 -11.73 -9.42 -12.32
CA LEU A 195 -12.36 -8.17 -11.88
C LEU A 195 -13.53 -8.45 -10.94
N ILE A 196 -14.40 -9.40 -11.30
CA ILE A 196 -15.54 -9.83 -10.47
C ILE A 196 -15.04 -10.33 -9.10
N ILE A 197 -14.10 -11.27 -9.09
CA ILE A 197 -13.52 -11.82 -7.85
C ILE A 197 -12.90 -10.71 -7.00
N SER A 198 -12.21 -9.73 -7.62
CA SER A 198 -11.64 -8.58 -6.91
C SER A 198 -12.71 -7.71 -6.25
N ILE A 199 -13.82 -7.43 -6.94
CA ILE A 199 -14.93 -6.65 -6.37
C ILE A 199 -15.58 -7.40 -5.20
N TYR A 200 -15.85 -8.69 -5.33
CA TYR A 200 -16.38 -9.50 -4.22
C TYR A 200 -15.41 -9.54 -3.04
N SER A 201 -14.13 -9.72 -3.30
CA SER A 201 -13.07 -9.67 -2.29
C SER A 201 -13.05 -8.32 -1.55
N LEU A 202 -13.21 -7.19 -2.26
CA LEU A 202 -13.31 -5.87 -1.64
C LEU A 202 -14.52 -5.75 -0.71
N VAL A 203 -15.68 -6.27 -1.13
CA VAL A 203 -16.90 -6.31 -0.29
C VAL A 203 -16.67 -7.14 0.98
N PHE A 204 -15.99 -8.27 0.84
CA PHE A 204 -15.66 -9.15 1.97
C PHE A 204 -14.54 -8.61 2.87
N ALA A 205 -13.69 -7.70 2.38
CA ALA A 205 -12.73 -6.99 3.20
C ALA A 205 -13.42 -6.11 4.26
N GLN A 206 -14.65 -5.65 3.97
CA GLN A 206 -15.47 -4.90 4.91
C GLN A 206 -14.78 -3.64 5.46
N SER A 207 -13.98 -2.97 4.62
CA SER A 207 -13.21 -1.77 4.98
C SER A 207 -13.84 -0.52 4.37
N ASN A 208 -14.29 0.41 5.22
CA ASN A 208 -14.84 1.69 4.77
C ASN A 208 -13.81 2.49 3.95
N THR A 209 -12.53 2.46 4.37
CA THR A 209 -11.42 3.09 3.64
C THR A 209 -11.30 2.52 2.23
N GLY A 210 -11.38 1.20 2.06
CA GLY A 210 -11.36 0.57 0.74
C GLY A 210 -12.51 1.02 -0.17
N TYR A 211 -13.73 1.10 0.36
CA TYR A 211 -14.88 1.56 -0.43
C TYR A 211 -14.77 3.02 -0.84
N LEU A 212 -14.39 3.90 0.10
CA LEU A 212 -14.14 5.31 -0.18
C LEU A 212 -13.09 5.47 -1.29
N LEU A 213 -11.95 4.79 -1.14
CA LEU A 213 -10.86 4.84 -2.12
C LEU A 213 -11.27 4.29 -3.48
N MET A 214 -12.12 3.26 -3.54
CA MET A 214 -12.67 2.75 -4.79
C MET A 214 -13.53 3.80 -5.50
N VAL A 215 -14.46 4.44 -4.79
CA VAL A 215 -15.31 5.51 -5.34
C VAL A 215 -14.46 6.68 -5.84
N VAL A 216 -13.53 7.17 -5.01
CA VAL A 216 -12.63 8.26 -5.38
C VAL A 216 -11.78 7.89 -6.60
N SER A 217 -11.24 6.66 -6.65
CA SER A 217 -10.45 6.19 -7.78
C SER A 217 -11.26 6.14 -9.07
N LEU A 218 -12.52 5.70 -9.01
CA LEU A 218 -13.44 5.70 -10.16
C LEU A 218 -13.76 7.13 -10.63
N LEU A 219 -14.09 8.04 -9.72
CA LEU A 219 -14.34 9.45 -10.05
C LEU A 219 -13.11 10.10 -10.69
N PHE A 220 -11.93 9.87 -10.11
CA PHE A 220 -10.69 10.41 -10.66
C PHE A 220 -10.34 9.79 -12.02
N MET A 221 -10.64 8.50 -12.21
CA MET A 221 -10.53 7.85 -13.51
C MET A 221 -11.44 8.50 -14.55
N LEU A 222 -12.67 8.83 -14.18
CA LEU A 222 -13.59 9.54 -15.07
C LEU A 222 -13.01 10.89 -15.44
N VAL A 223 -12.69 11.75 -14.46
CA VAL A 223 -12.12 13.09 -14.69
C VAL A 223 -10.92 13.06 -15.65
N LEU A 224 -9.95 12.17 -15.41
CA LEU A 224 -8.78 12.03 -16.28
C LEU A 224 -9.14 11.55 -17.69
N THR A 225 -10.20 10.76 -17.85
CA THR A 225 -10.65 10.28 -19.17
C THR A 225 -11.44 11.36 -19.93
N PHE A 226 -12.28 12.14 -19.25
CA PHE A 226 -13.03 13.25 -19.85
C PHE A 226 -12.10 14.30 -20.48
N SER A 227 -10.88 14.46 -19.96
CA SER A 227 -9.87 15.37 -20.52
C SER A 227 -9.29 14.95 -21.87
N HIS A 228 -9.49 13.70 -22.31
CA HIS A 228 -9.03 13.19 -23.60
C HIS A 228 -10.22 12.83 -24.51
N LYS A 229 -10.14 13.20 -25.80
CA LYS A 229 -11.19 12.98 -26.82
C LYS A 229 -11.84 11.59 -26.70
N PHE A 230 -13.14 11.63 -26.43
CA PHE A 230 -13.98 10.54 -25.99
C PHE A 230 -14.04 9.33 -26.95
N LYS A 231 -13.64 8.15 -26.48
CA LYS A 231 -14.14 6.84 -26.97
C LYS A 231 -14.73 6.05 -25.81
N ILE A 232 -15.97 6.40 -25.45
CA ILE A 232 -16.84 5.85 -24.39
C ILE A 232 -17.03 4.32 -24.43
N LYS A 233 -16.69 3.66 -25.54
CA LYS A 233 -17.10 2.26 -25.76
C LYS A 233 -16.53 1.25 -24.76
N ASN A 234 -15.52 1.63 -23.96
CA ASN A 234 -14.94 0.78 -22.91
C ASN A 234 -15.26 1.20 -21.46
N SER A 235 -15.85 2.38 -21.22
CA SER A 235 -16.13 2.90 -19.86
C SER A 235 -17.54 2.59 -19.36
N ILE A 236 -18.46 2.17 -20.24
CA ILE A 236 -19.82 1.79 -19.85
C ILE A 236 -19.91 0.32 -19.38
N LEU A 237 -18.93 -0.52 -19.77
CA LEU A 237 -18.75 -1.87 -19.22
C LEU A 237 -18.18 -1.88 -17.78
N SER A 238 -17.82 -0.72 -17.22
CA SER A 238 -17.32 -0.59 -15.83
C SER A 238 -18.40 -0.30 -14.78
N ILE A 239 -19.69 -0.21 -15.15
CA ILE A 239 -20.75 0.23 -14.22
C ILE A 239 -21.86 -0.79 -13.96
N VAL A 240 -21.98 -1.92 -14.68
CA VAL A 240 -23.25 -2.69 -14.65
C VAL A 240 -23.01 -4.20 -14.85
N PRO A 241 -23.63 -5.15 -14.10
CA PRO A 241 -24.35 -5.05 -12.81
C PRO A 241 -24.06 -6.26 -11.85
N ILE A 242 -24.85 -6.42 -10.78
CA ILE A 242 -24.94 -7.57 -9.85
C ILE A 242 -23.95 -7.55 -8.66
N ILE A 243 -23.86 -6.42 -7.98
CA ILE A 243 -23.89 -6.51 -6.51
C ILE A 243 -25.34 -6.83 -6.19
N ASN A 244 -25.59 -8.07 -5.75
CA ASN A 244 -26.89 -8.56 -5.29
C ASN A 244 -27.64 -7.44 -4.54
N PHE A 245 -28.90 -7.16 -4.87
CA PHE A 245 -29.63 -6.00 -4.31
C PHE A 245 -29.66 -6.04 -2.76
N GLU A 246 -29.61 -7.25 -2.18
CA GLU A 246 -29.42 -7.47 -0.74
C GLU A 246 -28.03 -7.05 -0.22
N ASN A 247 -26.96 -7.35 -0.97
CA ASN A 247 -25.60 -6.88 -0.65
C ASN A 247 -25.45 -5.37 -0.87
N PHE A 248 -26.23 -4.78 -1.78
CA PHE A 248 -26.29 -3.33 -1.97
C PHE A 248 -27.01 -2.66 -0.79
N LYS A 249 -28.13 -3.24 -0.31
CA LYS A 249 -28.77 -2.82 0.94
C LYS A 249 -27.83 -2.96 2.13
N TYR A 250 -27.02 -4.02 2.19
CA TYR A 250 -25.99 -4.23 3.21
C TYR A 250 -24.80 -3.27 3.06
N PHE A 251 -24.47 -2.85 1.85
CA PHE A 251 -23.44 -1.86 1.55
C PHE A 251 -23.89 -0.47 2.01
N PHE A 252 -25.12 -0.05 1.67
CA PHE A 252 -25.69 1.22 2.11
C PHE A 252 -26.01 1.24 3.59
N SER A 253 -26.48 0.14 4.19
CA SER A 253 -26.65 0.05 5.65
C SER A 253 -25.33 0.07 6.42
N ARG A 254 -24.20 -0.09 5.73
CA ARG A 254 -22.86 0.10 6.30
C ARG A 254 -22.28 1.50 6.07
N ILE A 255 -22.89 2.32 5.21
CA ILE A 255 -22.65 3.76 5.11
C ILE A 255 -23.68 4.44 6.03
N ASP A 256 -23.62 4.09 7.31
CA ASP A 256 -24.49 4.66 8.32
C ASP A 256 -23.89 5.97 8.85
N ILE A 257 -24.73 6.92 9.23
CA ILE A 257 -24.32 8.25 9.74
C ILE A 257 -23.44 8.08 10.99
N ASP A 258 -23.69 7.05 11.80
CA ASP A 258 -22.89 6.72 12.98
C ASP A 258 -21.45 6.31 12.66
N ARG A 259 -21.14 5.88 11.42
CA ARG A 259 -19.76 5.62 11.00
C ARG A 259 -19.06 6.84 10.45
N ILE A 260 -19.79 7.83 9.96
CA ILE A 260 -19.22 9.17 9.73
C ILE A 260 -18.78 9.76 11.08
N LYS A 261 -19.52 9.48 12.17
CA LYS A 261 -19.08 9.84 13.54
C LYS A 261 -17.77 9.17 13.96
N SER A 262 -17.47 7.94 13.51
CA SER A 262 -16.18 7.28 13.81
C SER A 262 -14.95 8.00 13.23
N ILE A 263 -15.12 8.77 12.14
CA ILE A 263 -14.05 9.67 11.65
C ILE A 263 -13.91 10.86 12.62
N GLY A 264 -15.01 11.38 13.15
CA GLY A 264 -15.02 12.41 14.20
C GLY A 264 -14.30 11.96 15.48
N GLU A 265 -14.48 10.71 15.91
CA GLU A 265 -13.77 10.13 17.05
C GLU A 265 -12.24 10.09 16.81
N ARG A 266 -11.80 9.75 15.60
CA ARG A 266 -10.37 9.79 15.25
C ARG A 266 -9.79 11.19 15.28
N VAL A 267 -10.55 12.19 14.82
CA VAL A 267 -10.13 13.60 14.88
C VAL A 267 -9.92 14.04 16.33
N HIS A 268 -10.70 13.54 17.29
CA HIS A 268 -10.48 13.80 18.71
C HIS A 268 -9.13 13.26 19.17
N ILE A 269 -8.83 11.99 18.89
CA ILE A 269 -7.55 11.34 19.23
C ILE A 269 -6.37 12.12 18.61
N TRP A 270 -6.51 12.59 17.37
CA TRP A 270 -5.47 13.39 16.70
C TRP A 270 -5.23 14.72 17.40
N LYS A 271 -6.30 15.38 17.86
CA LYS A 271 -6.20 16.64 18.61
C LYS A 271 -5.58 16.43 19.98
N GLU A 272 -5.94 15.35 20.69
CA GLU A 272 -5.34 15.01 21.98
C GLU A 272 -3.83 14.79 21.84
N LEU A 273 -3.42 13.95 20.89
CA LEU A 273 -1.99 13.71 20.62
C LEU A 273 -1.25 14.99 20.23
N TYR A 274 -1.88 15.84 19.41
CA TYR A 274 -1.30 17.13 19.05
C TYR A 274 -1.14 18.04 20.28
N ASN A 275 -2.16 18.14 21.12
CA ASN A 275 -2.13 18.99 22.30
C ASN A 275 -1.18 18.46 23.37
N GLU A 276 -1.04 17.15 23.51
CA GLU A 276 -0.17 16.52 24.52
C GLU A 276 1.30 16.55 24.12
N LEU A 277 1.62 16.25 22.86
CA LEU A 277 3.00 16.04 22.41
C LEU A 277 3.58 17.24 21.67
N ILE A 278 2.77 18.12 21.09
CA ILE A 278 3.27 19.23 20.27
C ILE A 278 3.10 20.57 20.96
N ILE A 279 2.09 20.73 21.81
CA ILE A 279 1.86 21.95 22.60
C ILE A 279 2.34 21.71 24.05
N PRO A 280 3.20 22.57 24.62
CA PRO A 280 3.82 23.75 24.02
C PRO A 280 4.94 23.39 23.03
N TYR A 281 5.09 24.22 21.98
CA TYR A 281 6.08 24.01 20.94
C TYR A 281 7.50 23.93 21.53
N ASN A 282 8.09 22.75 21.44
CA ASN A 282 9.45 22.45 21.86
C ASN A 282 10.31 22.07 20.65
N TYR A 283 11.57 21.68 20.86
CA TYR A 283 12.45 21.27 19.77
C TYR A 283 11.92 20.03 18.99
N HIS A 284 11.11 19.17 19.60
CA HIS A 284 10.48 18.04 18.92
C HIS A 284 9.45 18.45 17.88
N PHE A 285 8.92 19.68 17.93
CA PHE A 285 8.15 20.23 16.80
C PHE A 285 8.98 20.22 15.51
N ILE A 286 10.28 20.52 15.61
CA ILE A 286 11.17 20.66 14.45
C ILE A 286 11.69 19.30 13.98
N ILE A 287 12.20 18.49 14.91
CA ILE A 287 12.93 17.25 14.61
C ILE A 287 12.19 15.95 14.96
N GLY A 288 11.08 16.03 15.71
CA GLY A 288 10.28 14.89 16.12
C GLY A 288 10.79 14.16 17.37
N TYR A 289 10.04 13.13 17.75
CA TYR A 289 10.27 12.25 18.90
C TYR A 289 10.93 10.91 18.55
N GLY A 290 11.08 10.61 17.25
CA GLY A 290 11.63 9.35 16.77
C GLY A 290 10.61 8.21 16.74
N SER A 291 10.85 7.24 15.87
CA SER A 291 9.93 6.12 15.60
C SER A 291 9.69 5.22 16.83
N ILE A 292 10.73 4.96 17.64
CA ILE A 292 10.62 4.07 18.80
C ILE A 292 9.79 4.67 19.94
N PHE A 293 9.89 5.98 20.17
CA PHE A 293 9.03 6.64 21.13
C PHE A 293 7.55 6.55 20.69
N MET A 294 7.32 6.79 19.40
CA MET A 294 5.98 6.84 18.82
C MET A 294 5.33 5.47 18.60
N GLU A 295 6.07 4.36 18.72
CA GLU A 295 5.51 3.00 18.59
C GLU A 295 4.38 2.73 19.59
N LYS A 296 4.43 3.39 20.76
CA LYS A 296 3.41 3.25 21.82
C LYS A 296 2.08 3.95 21.49
N TYR A 297 2.07 4.86 20.53
CA TYR A 297 0.91 5.68 20.20
C TYR A 297 0.29 5.25 18.86
N THR A 298 -1.03 5.02 18.85
CA THR A 298 -1.78 4.72 17.63
C THR A 298 -2.40 5.99 17.07
N THR A 299 -1.94 6.42 15.89
CA THR A 299 -2.44 7.66 15.27
C THR A 299 -3.54 7.40 14.25
N ASP A 300 -3.53 6.28 13.52
CA ASP A 300 -4.41 6.02 12.36
C ASP A 300 -4.29 7.10 11.24
N ASN A 301 -3.28 7.97 11.31
CA ASN A 301 -3.00 9.06 10.36
C ASN A 301 -1.50 9.17 10.13
N TYR A 302 -1.06 8.76 8.94
CA TYR A 302 0.35 8.66 8.62
C TYR A 302 1.06 10.02 8.58
N TYR A 303 0.37 11.11 8.22
CA TYR A 303 0.96 12.45 8.23
C TYR A 303 1.24 12.93 9.65
N LEU A 304 0.27 12.73 10.55
CA LEU A 304 0.45 13.04 11.96
C LEU A 304 1.58 12.19 12.56
N LYS A 305 1.65 10.91 12.18
CA LYS A 305 2.74 10.03 12.61
C LYS A 305 4.11 10.51 12.14
N ILE A 306 4.28 10.83 10.86
CA ILE A 306 5.53 11.40 10.34
C ILE A 306 5.90 12.69 11.08
N PHE A 307 4.90 13.54 11.36
CA PHE A 307 5.14 14.78 12.07
C PHE A 307 5.59 14.54 13.51
N LEU A 308 4.98 13.60 14.22
CA LEU A 308 5.38 13.25 15.58
C LEU A 308 6.74 12.52 15.60
N GLU A 309 7.02 11.66 14.64
CA GLU A 309 8.28 10.90 14.55
C GLU A 309 9.47 11.78 14.12
N TYR A 310 9.29 12.63 13.11
CA TYR A 310 10.39 13.31 12.42
C TYR A 310 10.22 14.84 12.32
N GLY A 311 9.24 15.40 13.04
CA GLY A 311 8.98 16.82 13.11
C GLY A 311 8.50 17.43 11.79
N ILE A 312 8.40 18.76 11.78
CA ILE A 312 7.92 19.51 10.60
C ILE A 312 8.84 19.30 9.39
N ILE A 313 10.15 19.12 9.62
CA ILE A 313 11.12 18.89 8.55
C ILE A 313 10.83 17.55 7.86
N GLY A 314 10.61 16.48 8.63
CA GLY A 314 10.25 15.17 8.07
C GLY A 314 8.95 15.21 7.27
N LEU A 315 7.93 15.90 7.78
CA LEU A 315 6.67 16.08 7.06
C LEU A 315 6.87 16.84 5.75
N ILE A 316 7.64 17.94 5.75
CA ILE A 316 7.95 18.71 4.55
C ILE A 316 8.68 17.85 3.52
N LEU A 317 9.71 17.10 3.94
CA LEU A 317 10.45 16.21 3.04
C LEU A 317 9.56 15.12 2.44
N PHE A 318 8.68 14.54 3.26
CA PHE A 318 7.70 13.55 2.79
C PHE A 318 6.74 14.14 1.75
N VAL A 319 6.14 15.29 2.03
CA VAL A 319 5.22 15.98 1.10
C VAL A 319 5.96 16.37 -0.19
N PHE A 320 7.17 16.90 -0.06
CA PHE A 320 8.01 17.29 -1.19
C PHE A 320 8.36 16.10 -2.09
N LEU A 321 8.74 14.95 -1.50
CA LEU A 321 9.00 13.72 -2.24
C LEU A 321 7.76 13.27 -3.04
N ASN A 322 6.60 13.23 -2.39
CA ASN A 322 5.35 12.85 -3.06
C ASN A 322 4.97 13.83 -4.18
N LEU A 323 5.14 15.13 -3.98
CA LEU A 323 4.88 16.15 -4.99
C LEU A 323 5.81 15.98 -6.21
N ILE A 324 7.09 15.68 -6.00
CA ILE A 324 8.02 15.40 -7.10
C ILE A 324 7.61 14.14 -7.87
N LEU A 325 7.16 13.09 -7.18
CA LEU A 325 6.66 11.89 -7.82
C LEU A 325 5.43 12.21 -8.69
N VAL A 326 4.49 13.04 -8.20
CA VAL A 326 3.33 13.52 -8.99
C VAL A 326 3.79 14.29 -10.23
N LEU A 327 4.71 15.25 -10.08
CA LEU A 327 5.26 16.02 -11.20
C LEU A 327 6.00 15.14 -12.22
N LYS A 328 6.57 14.01 -11.79
CA LYS A 328 7.20 13.05 -12.69
C LYS A 328 6.17 12.16 -13.38
N ALA A 329 5.12 11.76 -12.68
CA ALA A 329 4.01 11.00 -13.24
C ALA A 329 3.31 11.75 -14.39
N THR A 330 3.21 13.09 -14.32
CA THR A 330 2.61 13.88 -15.41
C THR A 330 3.40 13.81 -16.73
N LYS A 331 4.69 13.46 -16.67
CA LYS A 331 5.61 13.34 -17.82
C LYS A 331 5.64 11.93 -18.43
N ILE A 332 4.89 10.97 -17.88
CA ILE A 332 4.77 9.62 -18.45
C ILE A 332 4.05 9.71 -19.81
N LYS A 333 4.70 9.19 -20.87
CA LYS A 333 4.22 9.29 -22.27
C LYS A 333 2.93 8.48 -22.51
N THR A 334 2.85 7.30 -21.91
CA THR A 334 1.76 6.34 -22.06
C THR A 334 0.58 6.75 -21.19
N PHE A 335 -0.52 7.19 -21.82
CA PHE A 335 -1.70 7.70 -21.11
C PHE A 335 -2.23 6.76 -20.01
N ASN A 336 -2.35 5.45 -20.28
CA ASN A 336 -2.81 4.49 -19.27
C ASN A 336 -1.86 4.34 -18.08
N GLU A 337 -0.55 4.47 -18.31
CA GLU A 337 0.46 4.39 -17.23
C GLU A 337 0.46 5.67 -16.41
N LYS A 338 0.41 6.83 -17.08
CA LYS A 338 0.22 8.14 -16.43
C LYS A 338 -1.03 8.12 -15.56
N LYS A 339 -2.16 7.72 -16.12
CA LYS A 339 -3.45 7.63 -15.42
C LYS A 339 -3.37 6.70 -14.21
N PHE A 340 -2.85 5.48 -14.39
CA PHE A 340 -2.67 4.53 -13.29
C PHE A 340 -1.81 5.08 -12.15
N VAL A 341 -0.64 5.65 -12.47
CA VAL A 341 0.28 6.20 -11.46
C VAL A 341 -0.33 7.39 -10.73
N MET A 342 -0.99 8.30 -11.44
CA MET A 342 -1.66 9.44 -10.84
C MET A 342 -2.76 8.98 -9.86
N ILE A 343 -3.61 8.02 -10.26
CA ILE A 343 -4.63 7.46 -9.37
C ILE A 343 -3.99 6.79 -8.16
N LEU A 344 -2.94 6.00 -8.36
CA LEU A 344 -2.22 5.34 -7.28
C LEU A 344 -1.68 6.36 -6.27
N MET A 345 -1.10 7.47 -6.73
CA MET A 345 -0.63 8.55 -5.84
C MET A 345 -1.75 9.18 -5.04
N PHE A 346 -2.84 9.60 -5.70
CA PHE A 346 -3.99 10.19 -5.00
C PHE A 346 -4.61 9.22 -4.00
N LEU A 347 -4.73 7.94 -4.37
CA LEU A 347 -5.23 6.89 -3.50
C LEU A 347 -4.37 6.79 -2.23
N ILE A 348 -3.05 6.75 -2.36
CA ILE A 348 -2.15 6.65 -1.21
C ILE A 348 -2.16 7.93 -0.36
N LEU A 349 -2.21 9.10 -0.98
CA LEU A 349 -2.30 10.37 -0.24
C LEU A 349 -3.58 10.43 0.63
N ILE A 350 -4.72 9.99 0.10
CA ILE A 350 -5.98 9.94 0.85
C ILE A 350 -5.95 8.81 1.87
N ALA A 351 -5.43 7.64 1.50
CA ALA A 351 -5.32 6.49 2.39
C ALA A 351 -4.47 6.81 3.62
N ASN A 352 -3.42 7.62 3.49
CA ASN A 352 -2.57 8.09 4.58
C ASN A 352 -3.29 8.98 5.60
N ILE A 353 -4.45 9.55 5.27
CA ILE A 353 -5.27 10.33 6.23
C ILE A 353 -6.08 9.39 7.13
N VAL A 354 -6.59 8.28 6.57
CA VAL A 354 -7.59 7.41 7.23
C VAL A 354 -6.98 6.07 7.68
N SER A 355 -5.74 5.81 7.27
CA SER A 355 -5.01 4.57 7.56
C SER A 355 -3.51 4.82 7.40
N GLU A 356 -2.69 3.83 7.77
CA GLU A 356 -1.23 3.90 7.69
C GLU A 356 -0.67 2.90 6.67
N PRO A 357 -1.10 2.91 5.38
CA PRO A 357 -0.73 1.87 4.41
C PRO A 357 0.77 1.81 4.12
N LEU A 358 1.47 2.94 4.25
CA LEU A 358 2.91 3.04 4.02
C LEU A 358 3.76 2.48 5.17
N LEU A 359 3.17 2.21 6.34
CA LEU A 359 3.82 1.45 7.42
C LEU A 359 3.71 -0.05 7.22
N ASN A 360 2.76 -0.52 6.42
CA ASN A 360 2.63 -1.94 6.21
C ASN A 360 3.80 -2.47 5.37
N VAL A 361 4.61 -3.31 6.01
CA VAL A 361 5.80 -4.00 5.50
C VAL A 361 5.60 -4.84 4.23
N LYS A 362 4.36 -5.09 3.79
CA LYS A 362 4.05 -5.74 2.50
C LYS A 362 3.54 -4.74 1.47
N LEU A 363 2.56 -3.92 1.85
CA LEU A 363 1.89 -2.99 0.95
C LEU A 363 2.79 -1.82 0.55
N SER A 364 3.55 -1.26 1.48
CA SER A 364 4.48 -0.15 1.25
C SER A 364 5.55 -0.51 0.20
N PRO A 365 6.36 -1.57 0.38
CA PRO A 365 7.32 -1.98 -0.65
C PRO A 365 6.65 -2.28 -2.00
N TYR A 366 5.45 -2.87 -2.01
CA TYR A 366 4.71 -3.10 -3.26
C TYR A 366 4.35 -1.79 -3.99
N ILE A 367 3.84 -0.78 -3.27
CA ILE A 367 3.51 0.54 -3.83
C ILE A 367 4.76 1.21 -4.40
N TYR A 368 5.85 1.25 -3.64
CA TYR A 368 7.10 1.88 -4.09
C TYR A 368 7.73 1.16 -5.27
N LEU A 369 7.62 -0.18 -5.32
CA LEU A 369 8.01 -0.97 -6.50
C LEU A 369 7.20 -0.57 -7.74
N LEU A 370 5.88 -0.40 -7.61
CA LEU A 370 5.04 0.08 -8.71
C LEU A 370 5.43 1.51 -9.13
N TYR A 371 5.69 2.42 -8.19
CA TYR A 371 6.20 3.76 -8.52
C TYR A 371 7.49 3.70 -9.32
N GLY A 372 8.49 2.95 -8.86
CA GLY A 372 9.75 2.78 -9.58
C GLY A 372 9.55 2.20 -10.98
N LEU A 373 8.65 1.23 -11.13
CA LEU A 373 8.36 0.56 -12.39
C LEU A 373 7.74 1.48 -13.46
N PHE A 374 6.94 2.47 -13.05
CA PHE A 374 6.17 3.31 -13.96
C PHE A 374 6.69 4.76 -14.09
N ILE A 375 7.33 5.32 -13.07
CA ILE A 375 7.89 6.68 -13.03
C ILE A 375 9.34 6.67 -13.44
#